data_AF-A0A1K0IPX8-F1
#
_entry.id   AF-A0A1K0IPX8-F1
#
_cell.length_a   1.000
_cell.length_b   1.000
_cell.length_c   1.000
_cell.angle_alpha   90.00
_cell.angle_beta   90.00
_cell.angle_gamma   90.00
#
_symmetry.space_group_name_H-M   'P 1'
#
loop_
_entity.id
_entity.type
_entity.pdbx_description
1 polymer ?
#
loop_
_entity_poly.entity_id
_entity_poly.type
_entity_poly.pdbx_seq_one_letter_code
_entity_poly.pdbx_strand_id
1 'polypeptide(L)'
;MMRQADLFLIPPAPALDVARFEAWPLPGLTARETAQCVLSKSATFKAAIVATILSLGLPKATDYQIHAAIPDDWKVALGPWMHCGLADWQAEPHGIKVQHMPHDGGGFHFEFHLLERRHA
;
A
#
# COMPACT_ATOMS: atom_id res chain seq x y z
N MET A 1 -27.72 13.76 3.77
CA MET A 1 -27.84 12.73 2.71
C MET A 1 -26.58 12.81 1.84
N MET A 2 -25.52 12.06 2.19
CA MET A 2 -24.26 12.06 1.42
C MET A 2 -24.41 11.08 0.24
N ARG A 3 -24.56 11.63 -0.97
CA ARG A 3 -24.44 10.90 -2.23
C ARG A 3 -23.15 11.34 -2.90
N GLN A 4 -22.07 10.62 -2.67
CA GLN A 4 -21.10 10.24 -3.69
C GLN A 4 -20.19 9.19 -3.06
N ALA A 5 -20.48 7.91 -3.33
CA ALA A 5 -19.42 6.93 -3.32
C ALA A 5 -18.52 7.32 -4.49
N ASP A 6 -17.57 8.22 -4.26
CA ASP A 6 -16.39 8.27 -5.11
C ASP A 6 -15.76 6.90 -4.98
N LEU A 7 -16.07 6.02 -5.92
CA LEU A 7 -15.39 4.75 -6.09
C LEU A 7 -13.93 5.12 -6.30
N PHE A 8 -13.14 5.08 -5.23
CA PHE A 8 -11.70 5.21 -5.32
C PHE A 8 -11.23 4.01 -6.14
N LEU A 9 -11.04 4.23 -7.44
CA LEU A 9 -10.54 3.20 -8.33
C LEU A 9 -9.11 2.88 -7.89
N ILE A 10 -8.94 1.70 -7.30
CA ILE A 10 -7.62 1.18 -6.97
C ILE A 10 -6.90 0.96 -8.31
N PRO A 11 -5.75 1.63 -8.56
CA PRO A 11 -5.03 1.46 -9.81
C PRO A 11 -4.61 -0.01 -9.95
N PRO A 12 -4.70 -0.60 -11.17
CA PRO A 12 -4.25 -1.97 -11.39
C PRO A 12 -2.73 -2.07 -11.21
N ALA A 13 -2.25 -3.27 -10.89
CA ALA A 13 -0.83 -3.53 -10.80
C ALA A 13 -0.18 -3.34 -12.19
N PRO A 14 0.92 -2.55 -12.30
CA PRO A 14 1.63 -2.44 -13.55
C PRO A 14 2.32 -3.76 -13.89
N ALA A 15 2.59 -3.97 -15.18
CA ALA A 15 3.43 -5.08 -15.60
C ALA A 15 4.81 -4.98 -14.95
N LEU A 16 5.32 -6.11 -14.47
CA LEU A 16 6.62 -6.17 -13.82
C LEU A 16 7.73 -6.07 -14.88
N ASP A 17 8.52 -4.99 -14.84
CA ASP A 17 9.64 -4.77 -15.75
C ASP A 17 10.88 -5.55 -15.32
N VAL A 18 10.84 -6.87 -15.55
CA VAL A 18 11.95 -7.78 -15.23
C VAL A 18 13.16 -7.51 -16.13
N ALA A 19 12.92 -7.21 -17.41
CA ALA A 19 13.95 -7.00 -18.42
C ALA A 19 14.94 -5.89 -18.03
N ARG A 20 14.43 -4.83 -17.40
CA ARG A 20 15.26 -3.73 -16.88
C ARG A 20 16.36 -4.17 -15.92
N PHE A 21 16.17 -5.28 -15.19
CA PHE A 21 17.09 -5.74 -14.15
C PHE A 21 17.84 -7.01 -14.52
N GLU A 22 17.72 -7.51 -15.76
CA GLU A 22 18.40 -8.73 -16.21
C GLU A 22 19.93 -8.62 -16.11
N ALA A 23 20.48 -7.48 -16.54
CA ALA A 23 21.93 -7.26 -16.53
C ALA A 23 22.46 -6.89 -15.12
N TRP A 24 21.61 -6.30 -14.27
CA TRP A 24 22.03 -5.72 -12.98
C TRP A 24 20.92 -5.85 -11.92
N PRO A 25 20.69 -7.08 -11.40
CA PRO A 25 19.81 -7.24 -10.25
C PRO A 25 20.47 -6.69 -8.98
N LEU A 26 19.65 -6.42 -7.95
CA LEU A 26 20.17 -6.08 -6.62
C LEU A 26 20.99 -7.27 -6.07
N PRO A 27 22.06 -7.01 -5.30
CA PRO A 27 22.91 -8.08 -4.75
C PRO A 27 22.09 -9.13 -3.98
N GLY A 28 22.26 -10.40 -4.35
CA GLY A 28 21.57 -11.53 -3.71
C GLY A 28 20.12 -11.76 -4.16
N LEU A 29 19.60 -10.98 -5.12
CA LEU A 29 18.26 -11.14 -5.68
C LEU A 29 18.33 -11.52 -7.17
N THR A 30 17.29 -12.18 -7.66
CA THR A 30 17.02 -12.32 -9.10
C THR A 30 16.53 -11.01 -9.72
N ALA A 31 16.51 -10.91 -11.05
CA ALA A 31 15.94 -9.77 -11.76
C ALA A 31 14.46 -9.57 -11.43
N ARG A 32 13.69 -10.68 -11.31
CA ARG A 32 12.29 -10.63 -10.90
C ARG A 32 12.14 -10.09 -9.48
N GLU A 33 12.86 -10.63 -8.50
CA GLU A 33 12.78 -10.16 -7.11
C GLU A 33 13.22 -8.69 -6.99
N THR A 34 14.21 -8.28 -7.78
CA THR A 34 14.61 -6.87 -7.87
C THR A 34 13.45 -6.00 -8.37
N ALA A 35 12.79 -6.40 -9.46
CA ALA A 35 11.64 -5.67 -9.98
C ALA A 35 10.49 -5.59 -8.95
N GLN A 36 10.24 -6.68 -8.21
CA GLN A 36 9.21 -6.72 -7.15
C GLN A 36 9.57 -5.81 -5.96
N CYS A 37 10.82 -5.85 -5.51
CA CYS A 37 11.34 -4.98 -4.45
C CYS A 37 11.27 -3.49 -4.84
N VAL A 38 11.58 -3.15 -6.09
CA VAL A 38 11.45 -1.78 -6.59
C VAL A 38 9.99 -1.37 -6.69
N LEU A 39 9.11 -2.24 -7.21
CA LEU A 39 7.68 -1.96 -7.32
C LEU A 39 7.03 -1.75 -5.95
N SER A 40 7.41 -2.52 -4.92
CA SER A 40 6.86 -2.37 -3.55
C SER A 40 7.21 -1.03 -2.89
N LYS A 41 8.21 -0.33 -3.41
CA LYS A 41 8.62 1.01 -2.95
C LYS A 41 8.09 2.13 -3.86
N SER A 42 7.45 1.79 -4.97
CA SER A 42 6.99 2.75 -5.98
C SER A 42 5.83 3.61 -5.48
N ALA A 43 5.73 4.83 -6.03
CA ALA A 43 4.58 5.71 -5.81
C ALA A 43 3.26 5.08 -6.29
N THR A 44 3.31 4.28 -7.36
CA THR A 44 2.13 3.57 -7.89
C THR A 44 1.55 2.59 -6.87
N PHE A 45 2.41 1.80 -6.20
CA PHE A 45 1.93 0.91 -5.16
C PHE A 45 1.44 1.66 -3.92
N LYS A 46 2.09 2.78 -3.56
CA LYS A 46 1.60 3.63 -2.45
C LYS A 46 0.22 4.22 -2.76
N ALA A 47 -0.02 4.65 -4.00
CA ALA A 47 -1.34 5.10 -4.44
C ALA A 47 -2.38 3.97 -4.37
N ALA A 48 -2.01 2.73 -4.72
CA ALA A 48 -2.89 1.57 -4.56
C ALA A 48 -3.27 1.29 -3.10
N ILE A 49 -2.29 1.38 -2.18
CA ILE A 49 -2.54 1.26 -0.74
C ILE A 49 -3.51 2.35 -0.26
N VAL A 50 -3.26 3.61 -0.61
CA VAL A 50 -4.14 4.75 -0.25
C VAL A 50 -5.55 4.53 -0.78
N ALA A 51 -5.70 4.19 -2.06
CA ALA A 51 -7.01 3.94 -2.66
C ALA A 51 -7.73 2.78 -1.96
N THR A 52 -7.01 1.73 -1.57
CA THR A 52 -7.56 0.61 -0.80
C THR A 52 -8.07 1.09 0.56
N ILE A 53 -7.28 1.85 1.32
CA ILE A 53 -7.68 2.42 2.62
C ILE A 53 -8.96 3.24 2.49
N LEU A 54 -9.01 4.13 1.49
CA LEU A 54 -10.16 4.99 1.26
C LEU A 54 -11.40 4.20 0.81
N SER A 55 -11.22 3.15 -0.01
CA SER A 55 -12.30 2.29 -0.48
C SER A 55 -12.92 1.42 0.62
N LEU A 56 -12.18 1.09 1.68
CA LEU A 56 -12.68 0.31 2.80
C LEU A 56 -13.78 1.05 3.57
N GLY A 57 -13.80 2.38 3.53
CA GLY A 57 -14.79 3.21 4.22
C GLY A 57 -14.77 3.08 5.75
N LEU A 58 -13.69 2.50 6.30
CA LEU A 58 -13.51 2.33 7.73
C LEU A 58 -12.86 3.60 8.32
N PRO A 59 -13.24 4.04 9.53
CA PRO A 59 -12.53 5.12 10.21
C PRO A 59 -11.07 4.76 10.51
N LYS A 60 -10.78 3.46 10.60
CA LYS A 60 -9.46 2.88 10.85
C LYS A 60 -9.30 1.57 10.06
N ALA A 61 -8.16 1.40 9.40
CA ALA A 61 -7.76 0.15 8.75
C ALA A 61 -6.39 -0.31 9.26
N THR A 62 -6.16 -1.62 9.31
CA THR A 62 -4.82 -2.21 9.57
C THR A 62 -4.14 -2.61 8.27
N ASP A 63 -2.81 -2.76 8.30
CA ASP A 63 -2.04 -3.36 7.20
C ASP A 63 -2.58 -4.73 6.76
N TYR A 64 -3.04 -5.57 7.69
CA TYR A 64 -3.69 -6.85 7.39
C TYR A 64 -5.00 -6.68 6.62
N GLN A 65 -5.86 -5.73 7.04
CA GLN A 65 -7.11 -5.45 6.33
C GLN A 65 -6.87 -4.89 4.93
N ILE A 66 -5.85 -4.05 4.77
CA ILE A 66 -5.44 -3.53 3.45
C ILE A 66 -4.94 -4.68 2.57
N HIS A 67 -4.07 -5.54 3.11
CA HIS A 67 -3.57 -6.70 2.37
C HIS A 67 -4.70 -7.64 1.92
N ALA A 68 -5.74 -7.79 2.74
CA ALA A 68 -6.91 -8.58 2.37
C ALA A 68 -7.72 -7.94 1.23
N ALA A 69 -7.91 -6.61 1.28
CA ALA A 69 -8.82 -5.87 0.40
C ALA A 69 -8.20 -5.40 -0.93
N ILE A 70 -6.88 -5.22 -0.98
CA ILE A 70 -6.21 -4.80 -2.20
C ILE A 70 -6.35 -5.89 -3.30
N PRO A 71 -6.51 -5.50 -4.58
CA PRO A 71 -6.73 -6.44 -5.67
C PRO A 71 -5.65 -7.53 -5.81
N ASP A 72 -6.06 -8.70 -6.29
CA ASP A 72 -5.19 -9.88 -6.37
C ASP A 72 -4.04 -9.73 -7.38
N ASP A 73 -4.18 -8.88 -8.39
CA ASP A 73 -3.11 -8.59 -9.36
C ASP A 73 -1.89 -7.96 -8.66
N TRP A 74 -2.08 -7.13 -7.64
CA TRP A 74 -1.00 -6.61 -6.80
C TRP A 74 -0.31 -7.71 -5.98
N LYS A 75 -1.08 -8.67 -5.46
CA LYS A 75 -0.54 -9.83 -4.73
C LYS A 75 0.33 -10.69 -5.63
N VAL A 76 -0.14 -10.92 -6.87
CA VAL A 76 0.63 -11.66 -7.89
C VAL A 76 1.87 -10.88 -8.31
N ALA A 77 1.76 -9.59 -8.56
CA ALA A 77 2.86 -8.75 -9.02
C ALA A 77 3.99 -8.67 -7.98
N LEU A 78 3.65 -8.44 -6.71
CA LEU A 78 4.62 -8.20 -5.64
C LEU A 78 5.09 -9.48 -4.93
N GLY A 79 4.23 -10.50 -4.84
CA GLY A 79 4.53 -11.74 -4.11
C GLY A 79 4.97 -11.45 -2.66
N PRO A 80 6.10 -12.03 -2.20
CA PRO A 80 6.61 -11.81 -0.84
C PRO A 80 6.96 -10.35 -0.50
N TRP A 81 7.11 -9.48 -1.49
CA TRP A 81 7.48 -8.06 -1.30
C TRP A 81 6.27 -7.16 -0.96
N MET A 82 5.09 -7.75 -0.80
CA MET A 82 3.85 -7.04 -0.57
C MET A 82 3.70 -6.56 0.87
N HIS A 83 4.34 -5.43 1.18
CA HIS A 83 4.19 -4.77 2.47
C HIS A 83 3.27 -3.54 2.34
N CYS A 84 2.09 -3.62 2.95
CA CYS A 84 1.07 -2.57 2.91
C CYS A 84 1.38 -1.40 3.87
N GLY A 85 2.64 -0.95 3.89
CA GLY A 85 3.09 0.18 4.72
C GLY A 85 3.09 1.51 3.96
N LEU A 86 2.76 2.59 4.66
CA LEU A 86 2.99 3.98 4.24
C LEU A 86 3.81 4.70 5.30
N ALA A 87 4.69 5.59 4.88
CA ALA A 87 5.24 6.60 5.78
C ALA A 87 4.23 7.72 6.02
N ASP A 88 4.32 8.43 7.14
CA ASP A 88 3.40 9.53 7.50
C ASP A 88 3.27 10.57 6.38
N TRP A 89 4.39 11.01 5.81
CA TRP A 89 4.41 12.00 4.72
C TRP A 89 3.77 11.51 3.41
N GLN A 90 3.63 10.20 3.23
CA GLN A 90 2.91 9.60 2.08
C GLN A 90 1.40 9.56 2.32
N ALA A 91 0.97 9.51 3.58
CA ALA A 91 -0.41 9.32 4.00
C ALA A 91 -1.12 10.64 4.30
N GLU A 92 -0.39 11.61 4.88
CA GLU A 92 -0.91 12.91 5.29
C GLU A 92 -1.63 13.70 4.19
N PRO A 93 -1.11 13.78 2.93
CA PRO A 93 -1.82 14.46 1.84
C PRO A 93 -3.20 13.88 1.51
N HIS A 94 -3.47 12.64 1.95
CA HIS A 94 -4.73 11.95 1.76
C HIS A 94 -5.64 11.99 2.99
N GLY A 95 -5.25 12.74 4.03
CA GLY A 95 -5.98 12.80 5.29
C GLY A 95 -5.90 11.49 6.08
N ILE A 96 -4.78 10.79 6.00
CA ILE A 96 -4.55 9.52 6.70
C ILE A 96 -3.42 9.72 7.70
N LYS A 97 -3.68 9.38 8.96
CA LYS A 97 -2.65 9.30 10.01
C LYS A 97 -2.16 7.87 10.16
N VAL A 98 -0.86 7.64 10.09
CA VAL A 98 -0.26 6.33 10.33
C VAL A 98 0.11 6.18 11.81
N GLN A 99 -0.13 5.02 12.38
CA GLN A 99 0.28 4.67 13.74
C GLN A 99 0.99 3.32 13.75
N HIS A 100 2.12 3.27 14.45
CA HIS A 100 2.82 2.03 14.76
C HIS A 100 2.25 1.46 16.05
N MET A 101 1.65 0.28 15.96
CA MET A 101 1.03 -0.39 17.11
C MET A 101 1.90 -1.57 17.53
N PRO A 102 2.73 -1.42 18.58
CA PRO A 102 3.54 -2.52 19.08
C PRO A 102 2.65 -3.58 19.75
N HIS A 103 3.07 -4.83 19.69
CA HIS A 103 2.47 -5.92 20.46
C HIS A 103 3.29 -6.21 21.73
N ASP A 104 2.61 -6.56 22.82
CA ASP A 104 3.26 -7.07 24.01
C ASP A 104 3.88 -8.45 23.71
N GLY A 105 5.21 -8.53 23.74
CA GLY A 105 5.96 -9.74 23.38
C GLY A 105 6.71 -9.67 22.04
N GLY A 106 6.61 -8.55 21.32
CA GLY A 106 7.43 -8.26 20.13
C GLY A 106 6.63 -8.15 18.83
N GLY A 107 7.21 -7.44 17.86
CA GLY A 107 6.53 -7.10 16.61
C GLY A 107 5.62 -5.88 16.72
N PHE A 108 5.09 -5.47 15.58
CA PHE A 108 4.16 -4.35 15.46
C PHE A 108 3.31 -4.54 14.21
N HIS A 109 2.19 -3.82 14.15
CA HIS A 109 1.44 -3.62 12.91
C HIS A 109 1.20 -2.12 12.68
N PHE A 110 0.79 -1.79 11.45
CA PHE A 110 0.37 -0.44 11.12
C PHE A 110 -1.14 -0.28 11.24
N GLU A 111 -1.56 0.82 11.84
CA GLU A 111 -2.93 1.33 11.74
C GLU A 111 -2.96 2.63 10.92
N PHE A 112 -4.00 2.76 10.11
CA PHE A 112 -4.24 3.90 9.24
C PHE A 112 -5.59 4.52 9.61
N HIS A 113 -5.56 5.73 10.15
CA HIS A 113 -6.73 6.43 10.67
C HIS A 113 -7.14 7.53 9.72
N LEU A 114 -8.40 7.53 9.27
CA LEU A 114 -8.94 8.62 8.48
C LEU A 114 -9.14 9.85 9.37
N LEU A 115 -8.52 10.96 8.99
CA LEU A 115 -8.73 12.24 9.63
C LEU A 115 -10.06 12.81 9.13
N GLU A 116 -10.94 13.23 10.04
CA GLU A 116 -12.16 13.93 9.66
C GLU A 116 -11.80 15.14 8.79
N ARG A 117 -12.42 15.26 7.61
CA ARG A 117 -12.28 16.48 6.81
C ARG A 117 -12.86 17.62 7.63
N ARG A 118 -11.98 18.49 8.16
CA ARG A 118 -12.41 19.79 8.67
C ARG A 118 -13.03 20.54 7.49
N HIS A 119 -14.34 20.67 7.49
CA HIS A 119 -15.05 21.62 6.65
C HIS A 119 -14.51 23.01 6.98
N ALA A 120 -13.69 23.57 6.10
CA ALA A 120 -13.39 25.00 6.07
C ALA A 120 -14.54 25.71 5.35
#